data_AF-A0A948UYH2-F1
#
_entry.id   AF-A0A948UYH2-F1
#
_cell.length_a   1.000
_cell.length_b   1.000
_cell.length_c   1.000
_cell.angle_alpha   90.00
_cell.angle_beta   90.00
_cell.angle_gamma   90.00
#
_symmetry.space_group_name_H-M   'P 1'
#
loop_
_entity.id
_entity.type
_entity.pdbx_description
1 polymer ?
#
loop_
_entity_poly.entity_id
_entity_poly.type
_entity_poly.pdbx_seq_one_letter_code
_entity_poly.pdbx_strand_id
1 'polypeptide(L)'
;MDLADIPLLAGAARLLEIAGVLVIVGGVLIAAAIFARDLLRPGERRRAYDRFRANLGRGILLGLELLVGADIIFTITAPLTFESVGLLAAIVAIRTFVSISLEMEIDGRWPWNRAEHKGEAAQR
;
A
#
# COMPACT_ATOMS: atom_id res chain seq x y z
N MET A 1 22.52 9.06 -22.54
CA MET A 1 21.08 9.42 -22.48
C MET A 1 20.72 9.33 -21.02
N ASP A 2 20.50 10.48 -20.37
CA ASP A 2 20.03 10.51 -18.99
C ASP A 2 18.64 9.85 -18.96
N LEU A 3 18.46 8.83 -18.12
CA LEU A 3 17.17 8.16 -17.92
C LEU A 3 16.11 9.14 -17.40
N ALA A 4 16.55 10.25 -16.79
CA ALA A 4 15.73 11.36 -16.31
C ALA A 4 15.00 12.13 -17.44
N ASP A 5 15.54 12.11 -18.67
CA ASP A 5 14.97 12.84 -19.81
C ASP A 5 13.93 12.04 -20.59
N ILE A 6 13.53 10.85 -20.11
CA ILE A 6 12.53 10.03 -20.77
C ILE A 6 11.14 10.48 -20.29
N PRO A 7 10.39 11.29 -21.06
CA PRO A 7 9.08 11.81 -20.64
C PRO A 7 8.07 10.69 -20.36
N LEU A 8 8.29 9.51 -20.92
CA LEU A 8 7.48 8.32 -20.71
C LEU A 8 7.57 7.79 -19.26
N LEU A 9 8.77 7.79 -18.65
CA LEU A 9 8.97 7.28 -17.29
C LEU A 9 8.31 8.19 -16.24
N ALA A 10 8.49 9.51 -16.38
CA ALA A 10 7.84 10.49 -15.52
C ALA A 10 6.31 10.44 -15.64
N GLY A 11 5.79 10.28 -16.87
CA GLY A 11 4.36 10.09 -17.11
C GLY A 11 3.81 8.81 -16.48
N ALA A 12 4.53 7.70 -16.59
CA ALA A 12 4.14 6.41 -16.01
C ALA A 12 4.11 6.45 -14.47
N ALA A 13 5.13 7.05 -13.83
CA ALA A 13 5.17 7.23 -12.37
C ALA A 13 3.95 8.02 -11.88
N ARG A 14 3.66 9.13 -12.54
CA ARG A 14 2.52 9.99 -12.19
C ARG A 14 1.18 9.29 -12.38
N LEU A 15 1.05 8.49 -13.44
CA LEU A 15 -0.15 7.68 -13.69
C LEU A 15 -0.34 6.61 -12.60
N LEU A 16 0.73 5.92 -12.20
CA LEU A 16 0.67 4.93 -11.11
C LEU A 16 0.34 5.58 -9.77
N GLU A 17 0.91 6.76 -9.48
CA GLU A 17 0.60 7.54 -8.28
C GLU A 17 -0.90 7.89 -8.22
N ILE A 18 -1.43 8.49 -9.28
CA ILE A 18 -2.84 8.87 -9.38
C ILE A 18 -3.74 7.64 -9.30
N ALA A 19 -3.42 6.57 -10.03
CA ALA A 19 -4.18 5.33 -10.02
C ALA A 19 -4.20 4.70 -8.61
N GLY A 20 -3.05 4.64 -7.94
CA GLY A 20 -2.92 4.12 -6.58
C GLY A 20 -3.79 4.91 -5.59
N VAL A 21 -3.69 6.24 -5.61
CA VAL A 21 -4.53 7.12 -4.77
C VAL A 21 -6.02 6.91 -5.07
N LEU A 22 -6.42 6.86 -6.34
CA LEU A 22 -7.81 6.62 -6.73
C LEU A 22 -8.33 5.27 -6.25
N VAL A 23 -7.52 4.22 -6.32
CA VAL A 23 -7.89 2.88 -5.84
C VAL A 23 -8.06 2.87 -4.32
N ILE A 24 -7.16 3.51 -3.56
CA ILE A 24 -7.29 3.63 -2.10
C ILE A 24 -8.57 4.37 -1.75
N VAL A 25 -8.74 5.58 -2.28
CA VAL A 25 -9.88 6.44 -1.98
C VAL A 25 -11.19 5.77 -2.40
N GLY A 26 -11.24 5.22 -3.62
CA GLY A 26 -12.40 4.50 -4.13
C GLY A 26 -12.74 3.27 -3.29
N GLY A 27 -11.75 2.46 -2.93
CA GLY A 27 -11.92 1.28 -2.07
C GLY A 27 -12.47 1.65 -0.69
N VAL A 28 -11.93 2.70 -0.07
CA VAL A 28 -12.41 3.21 1.22
C VAL A 28 -13.85 3.72 1.12
N LEU A 29 -14.17 4.52 0.10
CA LEU A 29 -15.51 5.06 -0.10
C LEU A 29 -16.55 3.95 -0.35
N ILE A 30 -16.22 2.97 -1.20
CA ILE A 30 -17.10 1.85 -1.50
C ILE A 30 -17.32 1.00 -0.24
N ALA A 31 -16.25 0.68 0.50
CA ALA A 31 -16.36 -0.08 1.74
C ALA A 31 -17.23 0.66 2.77
N ALA A 32 -17.03 1.97 2.93
CA ALA A 32 -17.81 2.80 3.84
C ALA A 32 -19.30 2.88 3.44
N ALA A 33 -19.59 3.03 2.14
CA ALA A 33 -20.97 3.06 1.64
C ALA A 33 -21.69 1.72 1.86
N ILE A 34 -21.02 0.59 1.62
CA ILE A 34 -21.55 -0.75 1.90
C ILE A 34 -21.81 -0.92 3.40
N PHE A 35 -20.84 -0.54 4.23
CA PHE A 35 -20.97 -0.64 5.68
C PHE A 35 -22.12 0.21 6.23
N ALA A 36 -22.27 1.45 5.75
CA ALA A 36 -23.37 2.33 6.14
C ALA A 36 -24.74 1.72 5.78
N ARG A 37 -24.86 1.09 4.60
CA ARG A 37 -26.08 0.37 4.20
C ARG A 37 -26.35 -0.84 5.06
N ASP A 38 -25.32 -1.63 5.39
CA ASP A 38 -25.44 -2.82 6.23
C ASP A 38 -25.79 -2.46 7.68
N LEU A 39 -25.39 -1.29 8.18
CA LEU A 39 -25.71 -0.82 9.53
C LEU A 39 -27.20 -0.53 9.73
N LEU A 40 -27.93 -0.25 8.66
CA LEU A 40 -29.38 -0.05 8.66
C LEU A 40 -30.15 -1.38 8.80
N ARG A 41 -29.48 -2.53 8.68
CA ARG A 41 -30.09 -3.87 8.85
C ARG A 41 -29.90 -4.37 10.30
N PRO A 42 -30.98 -4.64 11.05
CA PRO A 42 -30.89 -5.16 12.41
C PRO A 42 -30.25 -6.57 12.44
N GLY A 43 -29.31 -6.81 13.37
CA GLY A 43 -28.76 -8.14 13.67
C GLY A 43 -27.43 -8.53 13.02
N GLU A 44 -26.91 -7.75 12.06
CA GLU A 44 -25.68 -8.12 11.33
C GLU A 44 -24.44 -7.27 11.63
N ARG A 45 -24.50 -6.37 12.62
CA ARG A 45 -23.42 -5.39 12.92
C ARG A 45 -22.00 -5.97 12.96
N ARG A 46 -21.82 -7.14 13.59
CA ARG A 46 -20.49 -7.78 13.68
C ARG A 46 -19.99 -8.28 12.32
N ARG A 47 -20.85 -8.93 11.54
CA ARG A 47 -20.53 -9.40 10.17
C ARG A 47 -20.30 -8.23 9.21
N ALA A 48 -21.06 -7.15 9.37
CA ALA A 48 -20.89 -5.90 8.61
C ALA A 48 -19.52 -5.27 8.88
N TYR A 49 -19.09 -5.22 10.15
CA TYR A 49 -17.78 -4.70 10.53
C TYR A 49 -16.63 -5.56 10.00
N ASP A 50 -16.72 -6.88 10.11
CA ASP A 50 -15.69 -7.79 9.59
C ASP A 50 -15.55 -7.65 8.05
N ARG A 51 -16.67 -7.55 7.33
CA ARG A 51 -16.67 -7.29 5.88
C ARG A 51 -16.10 -5.92 5.53
N PHE A 52 -16.46 -4.88 6.28
CA PHE A 52 -15.92 -3.54 6.09
C PHE A 52 -14.40 -3.55 6.22
N ARG A 53 -13.87 -4.13 7.31
CA ARG A 53 -12.43 -4.21 7.54
C ARG A 53 -11.70 -5.00 6.46
N ALA A 54 -12.29 -6.11 6.00
CA ALA A 54 -11.73 -6.92 4.91
C ALA A 54 -11.70 -6.16 3.56
N ASN A 55 -12.79 -5.48 3.21
CA ASN A 55 -12.88 -4.73 1.96
C ASN A 55 -11.99 -3.48 1.97
N LEU A 56 -11.94 -2.77 3.10
CA LEU A 56 -11.05 -1.65 3.32
C LEU A 56 -9.58 -2.09 3.17
N GLY A 57 -9.20 -3.18 3.83
CA GLY A 57 -7.84 -3.72 3.75
C GLY A 57 -7.44 -4.11 2.32
N ARG A 58 -8.34 -4.77 1.57
CA ARG A 58 -8.09 -5.13 0.15
C ARG A 58 -7.91 -3.90 -0.74
N GLY A 59 -8.74 -2.88 -0.58
CA GLY A 59 -8.64 -1.64 -1.36
C GLY A 59 -7.35 -0.87 -1.07
N ILE A 60 -6.96 -0.79 0.21
CA ILE A 60 -5.69 -0.18 0.62
C ILE A 60 -4.51 -0.97 0.07
N LEU A 61 -4.50 -2.30 0.20
CA LEU A 61 -3.39 -3.15 -0.24
C LEU A 61 -3.16 -3.03 -1.76
N LEU A 62 -4.23 -3.09 -2.55
CA LEU A 62 -4.14 -2.90 -4.01
C LEU A 62 -3.60 -1.52 -4.39
N GLY A 63 -4.05 -0.48 -3.69
CA GLY A 63 -3.54 0.88 -3.90
C GLY A 63 -2.07 1.02 -3.53
N LEU A 64 -1.63 0.36 -2.45
CA LEU A 64 -0.23 0.32 -2.04
C LEU A 64 0.66 -0.40 -3.07
N GLU A 65 0.20 -1.48 -3.71
CA GLU A 65 0.95 -2.14 -4.80
C GLU A 65 1.25 -1.16 -5.96
N LEU A 66 0.27 -0.33 -6.32
CA LEU A 66 0.42 0.71 -7.36
C LEU A 66 1.38 1.83 -6.91
N LEU A 67 1.23 2.30 -5.67
CA LEU A 67 2.10 3.35 -5.10
C LEU A 67 3.55 2.88 -4.93
N VAL A 68 3.77 1.60 -4.61
CA VAL A 68 5.11 0.99 -4.58
C VAL A 68 5.76 1.05 -5.96
N GLY A 69 5.01 0.72 -7.02
CA GLY A 69 5.49 0.87 -8.40
C GLY A 69 5.88 2.31 -8.75
N ALA A 70 5.07 3.29 -8.35
CA ALA A 70 5.37 4.70 -8.57
C ALA A 70 6.68 5.15 -7.92
N ASP A 71 6.95 4.72 -6.69
CA ASP A 71 8.18 5.09 -5.97
C ASP A 71 9.43 4.41 -6.54
N ILE A 72 9.31 3.18 -7.02
CA ILE A 72 10.42 2.53 -7.73
C ILE A 72 10.80 3.38 -8.94
N ILE A 73 9.82 3.85 -9.73
CA ILE A 73 10.12 4.72 -10.88
C ILE A 73 10.75 6.04 -10.42
N PHE A 74 10.22 6.65 -9.35
CA PHE A 74 10.77 7.90 -8.82
C PHE A 74 12.25 7.75 -8.39
N THR A 75 12.59 6.66 -7.69
CA THR A 75 13.96 6.40 -7.24
C THR A 75 14.96 6.21 -8.38
N ILE A 76 14.55 5.62 -9.52
CA ILE A 76 15.45 5.42 -10.66
C ILE A 76 15.62 6.67 -11.54
N THR A 77 14.63 7.58 -11.54
CA THR A 77 14.67 8.80 -12.38
C THR A 77 15.20 10.03 -11.65
N ALA A 78 15.35 9.98 -10.33
CA ALA A 78 15.81 11.12 -9.56
C ALA A 78 17.29 11.46 -9.86
N PRO A 79 17.64 12.74 -10.09
CA PRO A 79 19.03 13.14 -10.24
C PRO A 79 19.76 12.88 -8.92
N LEU A 80 20.93 12.24 -8.95
CA LEU A 80 21.69 11.83 -7.76
C LEU A 80 22.54 12.98 -7.17
N THR A 81 21.94 14.12 -6.80
CA THR A 81 22.63 15.18 -6.05
C THR A 81 22.53 14.92 -4.54
N PHE A 82 23.44 15.45 -3.72
CA PHE A 82 23.39 15.24 -2.26
C PHE A 82 22.08 15.72 -1.63
N GLU A 83 21.48 16.80 -2.16
CA GLU A 83 20.23 17.36 -1.66
C GLU A 83 19.02 16.50 -2.08
N SER A 84 18.93 16.13 -3.36
CA SER A 84 17.83 15.30 -3.87
C SER A 84 17.87 13.87 -3.31
N VAL A 85 19.07 13.31 -3.12
CA VAL A 85 19.26 12.00 -2.46
C VAL A 85 18.84 12.08 -1.00
N GLY A 86 19.11 13.18 -0.30
CA GLY A 86 18.65 13.39 1.08
C GLY A 86 17.13 13.41 1.20
N LEU A 87 16.46 14.16 0.33
CA LEU A 87 14.99 14.22 0.25
C LEU A 87 14.38 12.86 -0.12
N LEU A 88 14.94 12.18 -1.11
CA LEU A 88 14.52 10.85 -1.52
C LEU A 88 14.68 9.83 -0.38
N ALA A 89 15.85 9.81 0.28
CA ALA A 89 16.11 8.93 1.40
C ALA A 89 15.13 9.17 2.56
N ALA A 90 14.78 10.43 2.85
CA ALA A 90 13.77 10.76 3.85
C ALA A 90 12.38 10.22 3.47
N ILE A 91 11.94 10.41 2.22
CA ILE A 91 10.64 9.90 1.75
C ILE A 91 10.59 8.36 1.80
N VAL A 92 11.64 7.68 1.32
CA VAL A 92 11.75 6.22 1.35
C VAL A 92 11.77 5.69 2.79
N ALA A 93 12.47 6.37 3.71
CA ALA A 93 12.49 6.02 5.13
C ALA A 93 11.10 6.14 5.78
N ILE A 94 10.38 7.25 5.52
CA ILE A 94 9.02 7.45 5.99
C ILE A 94 8.11 6.33 5.47
N ARG A 95 8.18 6.03 4.16
CA ARG A 95 7.39 4.96 3.55
C ARG A 95 7.67 3.61 4.18
N THR A 96 8.94 3.27 4.37
CA THR A 96 9.35 2.00 4.96
C THR A 96 8.82 1.88 6.39
N PHE A 97 8.94 2.95 7.19
CA PHE A 97 8.43 3.00 8.56
C PHE A 97 6.91 2.83 8.61
N VAL A 98 6.16 3.62 7.83
CA VAL A 98 4.69 3.55 7.80
C VAL A 98 4.20 2.18 7.33
N SER A 99 4.83 1.63 6.27
CA SER A 99 4.49 0.30 5.75
C SER A 99 4.71 -0.78 6.81
N ILE A 100 5.85 -0.76 7.52
CA ILE A 100 6.16 -1.74 8.58
C ILE A 100 5.21 -1.58 9.77
N SER A 101 4.89 -0.35 10.18
CA SER A 101 3.96 -0.09 11.29
C SER A 101 2.54 -0.59 10.99
N LEU A 102 2.03 -0.37 9.78
CA LEU A 102 0.72 -0.86 9.36
C LEU A 102 0.68 -2.39 9.28
N GLU A 103 1.70 -3.02 8.70
CA GLU A 103 1.77 -4.48 8.60
C GLU A 103 1.82 -5.10 10.00
N MET A 104 2.56 -4.50 10.93
CA MET A 104 2.58 -4.89 12.34
C MET A 104 1.23 -4.77 13.04
N GLU A 105 0.50 -3.68 12.83
CA GLU A 105 -0.83 -3.49 13.44
C GLU A 105 -1.82 -4.56 12.95
N ILE A 106 -1.71 -4.95 11.67
CA ILE A 106 -2.60 -5.94 11.05
C ILE A 106 -2.21 -7.36 11.47
N ASP A 107 -0.93 -7.71 11.45
CA ASP A 107 -0.45 -9.07 11.76
C ASP A 107 -0.21 -9.33 13.25
N GLY A 108 -0.08 -8.28 14.06
CA GLY A 108 0.27 -8.37 15.48
C GLY A 108 1.66 -8.95 15.75
N ARG A 109 2.53 -9.06 14.74
CA ARG A 109 3.84 -9.72 14.80
C ARG A 109 4.89 -8.86 14.08
N TRP A 110 6.09 -8.82 14.64
CA TRP A 110 7.23 -8.10 14.05
C TRP A 110 7.64 -8.83 12.71
N PRO A 111 7.76 -8.18 11.52
CA PRO A 111 7.94 -8.85 10.22
C PRO A 111 9.13 -9.82 10.04
N TRP A 112 10.29 -9.64 10.69
CA TRP A 112 11.39 -10.64 10.67
C TRP A 112 11.06 -11.91 11.47
N ASN A 113 9.96 -11.93 12.24
CA ASN A 113 9.51 -13.12 12.99
C ASN A 113 8.68 -14.09 12.14
N ARG A 114 8.55 -13.86 10.82
CA ARG A 114 7.81 -14.73 9.87
C ARG A 114 8.60 -15.97 9.41
N ALA A 115 9.84 -16.16 9.85
CA ALA A 115 10.76 -17.16 9.30
C ALA A 115 10.61 -18.61 9.83
N GLU A 116 9.75 -18.89 10.82
CA GLU A 116 9.77 -20.22 11.49
C GLU A 116 8.69 -21.24 11.08
N HIS A 117 7.72 -20.93 10.20
CA HIS A 117 6.63 -21.87 9.88
C HIS A 117 6.41 -22.19 8.38
N LYS A 118 7.48 -22.33 7.59
CA LYS A 118 7.39 -22.94 6.24
C LYS A 118 8.09 -24.31 6.10
N GLY A 119 8.57 -24.90 7.20
CA GLY A 119 9.31 -26.17 7.18
C GLY A 119 8.51 -27.47 7.40
N GLU A 120 7.35 -27.44 8.06
CA GLU A 120 6.72 -28.68 8.58
C GLU A 120 5.54 -29.22 7.74
N ALA A 121 5.02 -28.46 6.77
CA ALA A 121 3.88 -28.89 5.95
C ALA A 121 4.26 -29.75 4.72
N ALA A 122 5.56 -29.96 4.47
CA ALA A 122 6.05 -30.73 3.31
C ALA A 122 6.39 -32.20 3.64
N GLN A 123 6.06 -32.69 4.84
CA GLN A 123 6.51 -34.00 5.32
C GLN A 123 5.42 -34.89 5.94
N ARG A 124 4.14 -34.66 5.60
CA ARG A 124 3.04 -35.58 5.90
C ARG A 124 2.31 -36.02 4.66
#